data_AF-A0AAE5HUU9-F1
#
_entry.id   AF-A0AAE5HUU9-F1
#
_cell.length_a   1.000
_cell.length_b   1.000
_cell.length_c   1.000
_cell.angle_alpha   90.00
_cell.angle_beta   90.00
_cell.angle_gamma   90.00
#
_symmetry.space_group_name_H-M   'P 1'
#
loop_
_entity.id
_entity.type
_entity.pdbx_description
1 polymer ?
#
loop_
_entity_poly.entity_id
_entity_poly.type
_entity_poly.pdbx_seq_one_letter_code
_entity_poly.pdbx_strand_id
1 'polypeptide(L)'
;MNKNRLKNKILEYIKTHKETSFVEIERIFEENNFNYKGDIAYLSGENTNVVFWIGWNEEAFKLISDLKREGDIEMTICPPIYYMIDGKCLELPIVKSKNIKTEHWLPVAFSVV
;
A
#
# COMPACT_ATOMS: atom_id res chain seq x y z
N MET A 1 -1.68 18.00 -10.85
CA MET A 1 -3.01 17.34 -10.89
C MET A 1 -3.72 17.55 -9.55
N ASN A 2 -5.04 17.68 -9.52
CA ASN A 2 -5.80 17.83 -8.26
C ASN A 2 -5.74 16.52 -7.44
N LYS A 3 -5.38 16.60 -6.15
CA LYS A 3 -5.27 15.45 -5.24
C LYS A 3 -6.57 14.66 -5.12
N ASN A 4 -7.73 15.32 -5.11
CA ASN A 4 -9.03 14.64 -5.08
C ASN A 4 -9.28 13.83 -6.35
N ARG A 5 -8.81 14.32 -7.51
CA ARG A 5 -8.93 13.59 -8.78
C ARG A 5 -8.05 12.34 -8.78
N LEU A 6 -6.85 12.41 -8.19
CA LEU A 6 -5.96 11.26 -8.05
C LEU A 6 -6.53 10.23 -7.07
N LYS A 7 -7.03 10.68 -5.91
CA LYS A 7 -7.71 9.82 -4.93
C LYS A 7 -8.86 9.05 -5.57
N ASN A 8 -9.69 9.72 -6.36
CA ASN A 8 -10.78 9.07 -7.09
C ASN A 8 -10.26 8.07 -8.13
N LYS A 9 -9.19 8.37 -8.87
CA LYS A 9 -8.58 7.42 -9.81
C LYS A 9 -8.11 6.14 -9.13
N ILE A 10 -7.49 6.27 -7.96
CA ILE A 10 -7.06 5.11 -7.16
C ILE A 10 -8.29 4.29 -6.73
N LEU A 11 -9.31 4.95 -6.18
CA LEU A 11 -10.53 4.27 -5.76
C LEU A 11 -11.24 3.54 -6.91
N GLU A 12 -11.35 4.17 -8.09
CA GLU A 12 -11.93 3.53 -9.27
C GLU A 12 -11.10 2.34 -9.78
N TYR A 13 -9.77 2.41 -9.68
CA TYR A 13 -8.92 1.27 -9.97
C TYR A 13 -9.20 0.11 -9.00
N ILE A 14 -9.22 0.38 -7.69
CA ILE A 14 -9.50 -0.64 -6.66
C ILE A 14 -10.91 -1.25 -6.84
N LYS A 15 -11.92 -0.46 -7.23
CA LYS A 15 -13.27 -0.95 -7.54
C LYS A 15 -13.34 -1.96 -8.68
N THR A 16 -12.46 -1.82 -9.67
CA THR A 16 -12.48 -2.62 -10.90
C THR A 16 -11.57 -3.85 -10.83
N HIS A 17 -10.82 -4.01 -9.74
CA HIS A 17 -9.91 -5.11 -9.50
C HIS A 17 -10.29 -5.83 -8.20
N LYS A 18 -10.09 -7.16 -8.17
CA LYS A 18 -10.43 -7.94 -6.97
C LYS A 18 -9.57 -7.53 -5.76
N GLU A 19 -8.28 -7.32 -6.01
CA GLU A 19 -7.27 -6.96 -5.03
C GLU A 19 -6.29 -6.00 -5.75
N THR A 20 -5.74 -5.03 -5.01
CA THR A 20 -4.77 -4.06 -5.55
C THR A 20 -3.59 -3.93 -4.60
N SER A 21 -2.37 -4.15 -5.10
CA SER A 21 -1.14 -3.99 -4.31
C SER A 21 -0.68 -2.53 -4.23
N PHE A 22 0.26 -2.22 -3.32
CA PHE A 22 0.93 -0.92 -3.34
C PHE A 22 1.64 -0.63 -4.67
N VAL A 23 2.18 -1.66 -5.32
CA VAL A 23 2.91 -1.53 -6.59
C VAL A 23 1.99 -1.08 -7.73
N GLU A 24 0.77 -1.59 -7.76
CA GLU A 24 -0.24 -1.14 -8.72
C GLU A 24 -0.65 0.31 -8.48
N ILE A 25 -0.77 0.73 -7.21
CA ILE A 25 -1.04 2.14 -6.88
C ILE A 25 0.12 3.04 -7.34
N GLU A 26 1.38 2.59 -7.20
CA GLU A 26 2.53 3.32 -7.73
C GLU A 26 2.44 3.52 -9.25
N ARG A 27 1.95 2.54 -10.01
CA ARG A 27 1.71 2.71 -11.46
C ARG A 27 0.72 3.85 -11.72
N ILE A 28 -0.35 3.96 -10.93
CA ILE A 28 -1.30 5.07 -11.02
C ILE A 28 -0.61 6.40 -10.70
N PHE A 29 0.28 6.44 -9.71
CA PHE A 29 1.07 7.65 -9.43
C PHE A 29 1.97 8.03 -10.61
N GLU A 30 2.70 7.07 -11.18
CA GLU A 30 3.59 7.26 -12.33
C GLU A 30 2.83 7.74 -13.56
N GLU A 31 1.74 7.07 -13.94
CA GLU A 31 0.87 7.42 -15.06
C GLU A 31 0.30 8.84 -14.99
N ASN A 32 0.20 9.39 -13.77
CA ASN A 32 -0.34 10.72 -13.55
C ASN A 32 0.72 11.74 -13.09
N ASN A 33 2.01 11.43 -13.26
CA ASN A 33 3.16 12.28 -12.89
C ASN A 33 3.07 12.81 -11.45
N PHE A 34 2.60 11.98 -10.53
CA PHE A 34 2.53 12.32 -9.11
C PHE A 34 3.84 11.94 -8.42
N ASN A 35 4.51 12.90 -7.79
CA ASN A 35 5.73 12.64 -7.02
C ASN A 35 5.36 11.94 -5.71
N TYR A 36 5.37 10.61 -5.70
CA TYR A 36 5.00 9.79 -4.55
C TYR A 36 6.21 9.31 -3.74
N LYS A 37 7.42 9.35 -4.30
CA LYS A 37 8.63 8.81 -3.68
C LYS A 37 9.00 9.60 -2.43
N GLY A 38 9.46 8.89 -1.41
CA GLY A 38 9.89 9.42 -0.12
C GLY A 38 10.62 8.35 0.69
N ASP A 39 10.69 8.55 1.99
CA ASP A 39 11.49 7.75 2.94
C ASP A 39 10.66 7.22 4.12
N ILE A 40 9.33 7.26 4.02
CA ILE A 40 8.43 6.84 5.10
C ILE A 40 7.98 5.38 4.89
N ALA A 41 7.71 4.70 6.00
CA ALA A 41 7.17 3.36 6.06
C ALA A 41 5.69 3.35 6.51
N TYR A 42 4.86 2.53 5.86
CA TYR A 42 3.54 2.18 6.35
C TYR A 42 3.67 1.01 7.34
N LEU A 43 3.46 1.30 8.62
CA LEU A 43 3.58 0.33 9.69
C LEU A 43 2.21 -0.13 10.21
N SER A 44 2.15 -1.31 10.81
CA SER A 44 1.00 -1.73 11.60
C SER A 44 0.85 -0.87 12.85
N GLY A 45 -0.39 -0.48 13.16
CA GLY A 45 -0.72 0.19 14.42
C GLY A 45 -0.59 -0.70 15.65
N GLU A 46 -0.58 -2.02 15.48
CA GLU A 46 -0.46 -2.99 16.59
C GLU A 46 1.00 -3.33 16.91
N ASN A 47 1.88 -3.33 15.91
CA ASN A 47 3.30 -3.63 16.07
C ASN A 47 4.11 -2.89 14.99
N THR A 48 4.90 -1.91 15.41
CA THR A 48 5.69 -1.07 14.49
C THR A 48 6.80 -1.83 13.75
N ASN A 49 7.14 -3.05 14.18
CA ASN A 49 8.03 -3.93 13.42
C ASN A 49 7.32 -4.64 12.24
N VAL A 50 6.00 -4.51 12.10
CA VAL A 50 5.27 -5.01 10.93
C VAL A 50 5.17 -3.89 9.91
N VAL A 51 5.88 -4.05 8.81
CA VAL A 51 5.95 -3.11 7.69
C VAL A 51 5.02 -3.61 6.59
N PHE A 52 4.10 -2.77 6.12
CA PHE A 52 3.27 -3.08 4.95
C PHE A 52 3.93 -2.62 3.65
N TRP A 53 4.50 -1.41 3.65
CA TRP A 53 5.20 -0.82 2.49
C TRP A 53 6.16 0.30 2.90
N ILE A 54 7.09 0.68 2.02
CA ILE A 54 8.08 1.75 2.25
C ILE A 54 8.28 2.57 0.98
N GLY A 55 8.96 3.73 1.11
CA GLY A 55 9.47 4.50 -0.03
C GLY A 55 8.47 5.53 -0.57
N TRP A 56 7.38 5.77 0.14
CA TRP A 56 6.40 6.81 -0.18
C TRP A 56 6.64 8.05 0.69
N ASN A 57 6.21 9.21 0.20
CA ASN A 57 6.13 10.44 1.01
C ASN A 57 4.77 10.57 1.73
N GLU A 58 4.67 11.55 2.62
CA GLU A 58 3.47 11.81 3.41
C GLU A 58 2.22 12.04 2.56
N GLU A 59 2.36 12.70 1.41
CA GLU A 59 1.20 12.99 0.56
C GLU A 59 0.63 11.74 -0.08
N ALA A 60 1.49 10.84 -0.57
CA ALA A 60 1.08 9.54 -1.12
C ALA A 60 0.39 8.68 -0.04
N PHE A 61 0.97 8.62 1.16
CA PHE A 61 0.36 7.92 2.28
C PHE A 61 -0.99 8.49 2.68
N LYS A 62 -1.11 9.82 2.69
CA LYS A 62 -2.36 10.50 3.04
C LYS A 62 -3.51 10.10 2.10
N LEU A 63 -3.25 9.95 0.80
CA LEU A 63 -4.30 9.56 -0.16
C LEU A 63 -4.93 8.20 0.18
N ILE A 64 -4.10 7.19 0.49
CA ILE A 64 -4.57 5.83 0.79
C ILE A 64 -5.16 5.73 2.19
N SER A 65 -4.50 6.35 3.17
CA SER A 65 -5.01 6.38 4.56
C SER A 65 -6.34 7.13 4.68
N ASP A 66 -6.56 8.18 3.87
CA ASP A 66 -7.85 8.87 3.80
C ASP A 66 -8.95 7.95 3.26
N LEU A 67 -8.73 7.22 2.16
CA LEU A 67 -9.68 6.23 1.61
C LEU A 67 -10.03 5.16 2.65
N LYS A 68 -9.01 4.61 3.33
CA LYS A 68 -9.20 3.60 4.37
C LYS A 68 -9.96 4.14 5.58
N ARG A 69 -9.68 5.38 6.00
CA ARG A 69 -10.34 6.03 7.15
C ARG A 69 -11.79 6.40 6.85
N GLU A 70 -12.08 6.78 5.61
CA GLU A 70 -13.43 7.09 5.13
C GLU A 70 -14.29 5.83 4.89
N GLY A 71 -13.67 4.64 4.92
CA GLY A 71 -14.36 3.36 4.74
C GLY A 71 -14.58 2.98 3.28
N ASP A 72 -13.88 3.63 2.34
CA ASP A 72 -14.00 3.33 0.91
C ASP A 72 -13.24 2.05 0.52
N ILE A 73 -12.16 1.74 1.25
CA ILE A 73 -11.31 0.57 1.02
C ILE A 73 -10.93 -0.11 2.34
N GLU A 74 -10.71 -1.41 2.27
CA GLU A 74 -10.08 -2.20 3.31
C GLU A 74 -8.69 -2.68 2.89
N MET A 75 -7.94 -3.21 3.85
CA MET A 75 -6.59 -3.72 3.65
C MET A 75 -6.51 -5.13 4.23
N THR A 76 -6.22 -6.10 3.38
CA THR A 76 -6.20 -7.53 3.72
C THR A 76 -4.83 -8.12 3.43
N ILE A 77 -4.42 -9.13 4.20
CA ILE A 77 -3.15 -9.82 4.01
C ILE A 77 -3.20 -10.61 2.70
N CYS A 78 -2.17 -10.50 1.88
CA CYS A 78 -2.07 -11.25 0.63
C CYS A 78 -0.75 -12.05 0.54
N PRO A 79 -0.67 -13.05 -0.35
CA PRO A 79 0.57 -13.78 -0.58
C PRO A 79 1.69 -12.89 -1.18
N PRO A 80 2.97 -13.06 -0.78
CA PRO A 80 4.08 -12.27 -1.34
C PRO A 80 4.22 -12.34 -2.87
N ILE A 81 3.77 -13.44 -3.49
CA ILE A 81 3.85 -13.66 -4.95
C ILE A 81 3.12 -12.56 -5.75
N TYR A 82 2.11 -11.90 -5.17
CA TYR A 82 1.38 -10.80 -5.84
C TYR A 82 2.32 -9.65 -6.20
N TYR A 83 3.22 -9.30 -5.29
CA TYR A 83 4.22 -8.24 -5.50
C TYR A 83 5.35 -8.71 -6.43
N MET A 84 5.76 -9.98 -6.30
CA MET A 84 6.84 -10.56 -7.12
C MET A 84 6.48 -10.64 -8.61
N ILE A 85 5.20 -10.86 -8.96
CA ILE A 85 4.72 -10.81 -10.35
C ILE A 85 4.97 -9.43 -10.97
N ASP A 86 4.86 -8.37 -10.16
CA ASP A 86 5.15 -7.00 -10.56
C ASP A 86 6.63 -6.62 -10.44
N GLY A 87 7.50 -7.57 -10.09
CA GLY A 87 8.96 -7.38 -9.99
C GLY A 87 9.40 -6.52 -8.80
N LYS A 88 8.54 -6.30 -7.80
CA LYS A 88 8.88 -5.54 -6.58
C LYS A 88 8.67 -6.40 -5.34
N CYS A 89 9.51 -6.22 -4.33
CA CYS A 89 9.35 -6.79 -3.00
C CYS A 89 10.16 -5.95 -2.00
N LEU A 90 9.86 -6.08 -0.71
CA LEU A 90 10.72 -5.48 0.31
C LEU A 90 11.86 -6.46 0.64
N GLU A 91 13.07 -5.92 0.82
CA GLU A 91 14.23 -6.64 1.33
C GLU A 91 14.12 -6.85 2.86
N LEU A 92 13.00 -7.40 3.29
CA LEU A 92 12.66 -7.68 4.68
C LEU A 92 12.15 -9.12 4.80
N PRO A 93 12.37 -9.79 5.95
CA PRO A 93 11.78 -11.10 6.19
C PRO A 93 10.25 -11.03 6.19
N ILE A 94 9.59 -12.03 5.62
CA ILE A 94 8.12 -12.11 5.64
C ILE A 94 7.63 -12.45 7.05
N VAL A 95 6.56 -11.81 7.50
CA VAL A 95 5.86 -12.15 8.74
C VAL A 95 5.43 -13.63 8.75
N LYS A 96 5.89 -14.37 9.76
CA LYS A 96 5.56 -15.81 9.96
C LYS A 96 4.83 -16.11 11.27
N SER A 97 4.84 -15.17 12.21
CA SER A 97 4.19 -15.33 13.53
C SER A 97 3.87 -13.97 14.14
N LYS A 98 3.14 -13.96 15.25
CA LYS A 98 2.84 -12.73 16.01
C LYS A 98 4.03 -12.18 16.82
N ASN A 99 5.05 -13.00 17.10
CA ASN A 99 6.18 -12.61 17.94
C ASN A 99 7.30 -11.96 17.10
N ILE A 100 7.06 -10.73 16.67
CA ILE A 100 7.95 -9.98 15.77
C ILE A 100 8.77 -8.98 16.59
N LYS A 101 10.10 -9.12 16.54
CA LYS A 101 11.07 -8.30 17.29
C LYS A 101 11.93 -7.38 16.42
N THR A 102 11.90 -7.59 15.11
CA THR A 102 12.63 -6.82 14.10
C THR A 102 11.70 -6.56 12.94
N GLU A 103 12.02 -5.60 12.08
CA GLU A 103 11.22 -5.30 10.89
C GLU A 103 10.96 -6.56 10.05
N HIS A 104 9.69 -6.80 9.75
CA HIS A 104 9.22 -7.86 8.88
C HIS A 104 8.18 -7.27 7.93
N TRP A 105 8.21 -7.71 6.68
CA TRP A 105 7.23 -7.34 5.68
C TRP A 105 5.99 -8.23 5.79
N LEU A 106 4.82 -7.59 5.87
CA LEU A 106 3.53 -8.22 5.73
C LEU A 106 2.88 -7.70 4.44
N PRO A 107 2.88 -8.49 3.35
CA PRO A 107 2.23 -8.08 2.12
C PRO A 107 0.72 -7.95 2.34
N VAL A 108 0.17 -6.87 1.83
CA VAL A 108 -1.27 -6.58 1.89
C VAL A 108 -1.76 -6.14 0.52
N ALA A 109 -3.06 -6.28 0.30
CA ALA A 109 -3.76 -5.72 -0.85
C ALA A 109 -4.97 -4.92 -0.38
N PHE A 110 -5.45 -4.05 -1.26
CA PHE A 110 -6.61 -3.22 -1.06
C PHE A 110 -7.79 -3.75 -1.88
N SER A 111 -8.97 -3.71 -1.28
CA SER A 111 -10.26 -3.98 -1.91
C SER A 111 -11.27 -2.94 -1.42
N VAL A 112 -12.37 -2.78 -2.14
CA VAL A 112 -13.49 -1.96 -1.64
C VAL A 112 -14.20 -2.65 -0.47
N VAL A 113 -14.74 -1.84 0.44
CA VAL A 113 -15.58 -2.29 1.56
C VAL A 113 -16.99 -2.63 1.08
#